data_AF-A0A537FJ48-F1
#
_entry.id   AF-A0A537FJ48-F1
#
_cell.length_a   1.000
_cell.length_b   1.000
_cell.length_c   1.000
_cell.angle_alpha   90.00
_cell.angle_beta   90.00
_cell.angle_gamma   90.00
#
_symmetry.space_group_name_H-M   'P 1'
#
loop_
_entity.id
_entity.type
_entity.pdbx_description
1 polymer ?
#
loop_
_entity_poly.entity_id
_entity_poly.type
_entity_poly.pdbx_seq_one_letter_code
_entity_poly.pdbx_strand_id
1 'polypeptide(L)'
;MPKLPSRITVEGLDRAPHRAFLRALGLSDADLGKPFIGVASTDGRVTPCNALLGEFARQACAAIRGAGGVPFDFASISVADSMSMNHGGMRYSLVSREIIADGVEAVARGHAYDALVTFAGCDKTLPGMMMAM
;
A
#
# COMPACT_ATOMS: atom_id res chain seq x y z
N MET A 1 -15.22 14.89 -15.03
CA MET A 1 -14.64 13.79 -14.25
C MET A 1 -14.57 14.21 -12.78
N PRO A 2 -14.71 13.28 -11.82
CA PRO A 2 -14.53 13.61 -10.41
C PRO A 2 -13.12 14.13 -10.14
N LYS A 3 -12.98 15.03 -9.16
CA LYS A 3 -11.67 15.50 -8.70
C LYS A 3 -11.00 14.37 -7.90
N LEU A 4 -9.84 13.94 -8.38
CA LEU A 4 -9.07 12.85 -7.76
C LEU A 4 -8.34 13.33 -6.47
N PRO A 5 -8.29 12.53 -5.39
CA PRO A 5 -7.55 12.87 -4.17
C PRO A 5 -6.10 13.34 -4.40
N SER A 6 -5.36 12.66 -5.29
CA SER A 6 -3.96 12.90 -5.60
C SER A 6 -3.65 14.32 -6.06
N ARG A 7 -4.66 15.03 -6.58
CA ARG A 7 -4.50 16.42 -7.04
C ARG A 7 -3.98 17.34 -5.94
N ILE A 8 -4.27 17.05 -4.68
CA ILE A 8 -3.80 17.85 -3.53
C ILE A 8 -2.26 17.83 -3.38
N THR A 9 -1.56 16.84 -3.94
CA THR A 9 -0.10 16.72 -3.85
C THR A 9 0.62 17.23 -5.09
N VAL A 10 -0.09 17.55 -6.18
CA VAL A 10 0.53 17.93 -7.46
C VAL A 10 0.04 19.27 -8.02
N GLU A 11 -1.17 19.71 -7.72
CA GLU A 11 -1.75 20.95 -8.24
C GLU A 11 -1.50 22.13 -7.30
N GLY A 12 -1.02 23.24 -7.84
CA GLY A 12 -0.73 24.47 -7.07
C GLY A 12 0.75 24.78 -6.94
N LEU A 13 1.04 26.05 -6.68
CA LEU A 13 2.41 26.56 -6.54
C LEU A 13 3.09 25.95 -5.30
N ASP A 14 2.34 25.85 -4.19
CA ASP A 14 2.74 25.30 -2.90
C ASP A 14 3.06 23.79 -2.94
N ARG A 15 2.69 23.10 -4.03
CA ARG A 15 3.01 21.68 -4.28
C ARG A 15 4.33 21.43 -5.01
N ALA A 16 5.11 22.48 -5.28
CA ALA A 16 6.47 22.36 -5.81
C ALA A 16 7.36 21.34 -5.06
N PRO A 17 7.45 21.33 -3.71
CA PRO A 17 8.28 20.35 -3.01
C PRO A 17 7.76 18.92 -3.19
N HIS A 18 6.45 18.70 -3.14
CA HIS A 18 5.85 17.38 -3.36
C HIS A 18 6.21 16.83 -4.75
N ARG A 19 6.09 17.66 -5.80
CA ARG A 19 6.50 17.28 -7.16
C ARG A 19 7.99 16.99 -7.26
N ALA A 20 8.85 17.67 -6.50
CA ALA A 20 10.28 17.37 -6.47
C ALA A 20 10.57 15.96 -5.92
N PHE A 21 9.90 15.55 -4.83
CA PHE A 21 10.02 14.18 -4.29
C PHE A 21 9.44 13.14 -5.24
N LEU A 22 8.29 13.42 -5.87
CA LEU A 22 7.70 12.54 -6.89
C LEU A 22 8.64 12.34 -8.09
N ARG A 23 9.34 13.40 -8.52
CA ARG A 23 10.37 13.31 -9.57
C ARG A 23 11.58 12.51 -9.14
N ALA A 24 12.00 12.60 -7.88
CA ALA A 24 13.07 11.78 -7.33
C ALA A 24 12.70 10.27 -7.32
N LEU A 25 11.40 9.95 -7.28
CA LEU A 25 10.88 8.59 -7.49
C LEU A 25 10.74 8.19 -8.97
N GLY A 26 11.19 9.05 -9.90
CA GLY A 26 11.22 8.77 -11.34
C GLY A 26 9.98 9.19 -12.11
N LEU A 27 9.06 9.96 -11.52
CA LEU A 27 7.85 10.42 -12.23
C LEU A 27 8.15 11.59 -13.18
N SER A 28 7.61 11.48 -14.39
CA SER A 28 7.60 12.57 -15.38
C SER A 28 6.42 13.53 -15.15
N ASP A 29 6.42 14.68 -15.83
CA ASP A 29 5.29 15.63 -15.83
C ASP A 29 4.00 14.97 -16.31
N ALA A 30 4.11 14.07 -17.30
CA ALA A 30 2.96 13.32 -17.80
C ALA A 30 2.38 12.38 -16.73
N ASP A 31 3.21 11.87 -15.82
CA ASP A 31 2.76 10.96 -14.76
C ASP A 31 2.01 11.72 -13.66
N LEU A 32 2.41 12.96 -13.35
CA LEU A 32 1.73 13.78 -12.35
C LEU A 32 0.25 14.08 -12.71
N GLY A 33 -0.10 13.95 -13.98
CA GLY A 33 -1.47 14.09 -14.46
C GLY A 33 -2.33 12.83 -14.31
N LYS A 34 -1.76 11.66 -14.03
CA LYS A 34 -2.44 10.35 -14.00
C LYS A 34 -2.99 10.01 -12.61
N PRO A 35 -3.89 9.02 -12.48
CA PRO A 35 -4.34 8.53 -11.18
C PRO A 35 -3.19 7.86 -10.39
N PHE A 36 -3.08 8.18 -9.10
CA PHE A 36 -2.10 7.59 -8.20
C PHE A 36 -2.72 6.41 -7.44
N ILE A 37 -2.11 5.23 -7.55
CA ILE A 37 -2.65 3.98 -7.02
C ILE A 37 -1.68 3.45 -5.95
N GLY A 38 -2.13 3.35 -4.71
CA GLY A 38 -1.36 2.69 -3.65
C GLY A 38 -1.42 1.17 -3.80
N VAL A 39 -0.28 0.50 -3.73
CA VAL A 39 -0.18 -0.97 -3.83
C VAL A 39 0.38 -1.51 -2.51
N ALA A 40 -0.50 -1.90 -1.60
CA ALA A 40 -0.12 -2.38 -0.27
C ALA A 40 0.10 -3.89 -0.30
N SER A 41 1.18 -4.40 0.31
CA SER A 41 1.37 -5.84 0.51
C SER A 41 1.82 -6.14 1.94
N THR A 42 1.51 -7.34 2.43
CA THR A 42 2.12 -7.87 3.67
C THR A 42 3.33 -8.76 3.39
N ASP A 43 4.05 -8.50 2.30
CA ASP A 43 5.22 -9.28 1.87
C ASP A 43 6.26 -9.40 2.99
N GLY A 44 6.74 -10.62 3.19
CA GLY A 44 7.72 -10.89 4.23
C GLY A 44 8.03 -12.36 4.39
N ARG A 45 9.27 -12.65 4.79
CA ARG A 45 9.77 -14.01 5.02
C ARG A 45 9.59 -14.47 6.48
N VAL A 46 8.49 -14.06 7.12
CA VAL A 46 8.11 -14.50 8.48
C VAL A 46 7.17 -15.71 8.46
N THR A 47 6.53 -15.98 7.31
CA THR A 47 5.64 -17.12 7.08
C THR A 47 5.53 -17.41 5.57
N PRO A 48 5.35 -18.67 5.14
CA PRO A 48 5.10 -18.99 3.74
C PRO A 48 3.85 -18.31 3.17
N CYS A 49 2.86 -17.95 4.01
CA CYS A 49 1.61 -17.31 3.57
C CYS A 49 1.83 -15.98 2.83
N ASN A 50 2.94 -15.28 3.10
CA ASN A 50 3.18 -13.93 2.61
C ASN A 50 4.37 -13.82 1.67
N ALA A 51 5.18 -14.88 1.50
CA ALA A 51 6.51 -14.81 0.89
C ALA A 51 6.53 -14.49 -0.62
N LEU A 52 5.39 -14.60 -1.30
CA LEU A 52 5.24 -14.30 -2.73
C LEU A 52 4.46 -13.00 -2.99
N LEU A 53 3.91 -12.36 -1.95
CA LEU A 53 3.02 -11.22 -2.13
C LEU A 53 3.73 -10.02 -2.74
N GLY A 54 5.02 -9.85 -2.47
CA GLY A 54 5.81 -8.78 -3.08
C GLY A 54 6.00 -8.96 -4.59
N GLU A 55 6.05 -10.20 -5.07
CA GLU A 55 6.08 -10.46 -6.52
C GLU A 55 4.76 -10.10 -7.18
N PHE A 56 3.64 -10.51 -6.59
CA PHE A 56 2.31 -10.14 -7.09
C PHE A 56 2.07 -8.63 -7.04
N ALA A 57 2.54 -7.94 -6.00
CA ALA A 57 2.48 -6.48 -5.92
C ALA A 57 3.26 -5.81 -7.06
N ARG A 58 4.46 -6.30 -7.40
CA ARG A 58 5.24 -5.79 -8.54
C ARG A 58 4.54 -6.05 -9.89
N GLN A 59 3.91 -7.21 -10.05
CA GLN A 59 3.12 -7.52 -11.25
C GLN A 59 1.93 -6.56 -11.38
N ALA A 60 1.21 -6.28 -10.28
CA ALA A 60 0.16 -5.27 -10.27
C ALA A 60 0.67 -3.87 -10.61
N CYS A 61 1.84 -3.48 -10.10
CA CYS A 61 2.45 -2.20 -10.48
C CYS A 61 2.69 -2.10 -11.98
N ALA A 62 3.21 -3.17 -12.61
CA ALA A 62 3.38 -3.20 -14.07
C ALA A 62 2.05 -3.07 -14.81
N ALA A 63 1.00 -3.78 -14.37
CA ALA A 63 -0.32 -3.71 -14.96
C ALA A 63 -0.96 -2.31 -14.82
N ILE A 64 -0.84 -1.68 -13.65
CA ILE A 64 -1.34 -0.32 -13.38
C ILE A 64 -0.66 0.69 -14.31
N ARG A 65 0.67 0.61 -14.48
CA ARG A 65 1.39 1.46 -15.44
C ARG A 65 0.88 1.27 -16.85
N GLY A 66 0.68 0.02 -17.28
CA GLY A 66 0.12 -0.32 -18.59
C GLY A 66 -1.30 0.20 -18.81
N ALA A 67 -2.10 0.31 -17.75
CA ALA A 67 -3.45 0.87 -17.76
C ALA A 67 -3.51 2.40 -17.64
N GLY A 68 -2.36 3.09 -17.57
CA GLY A 68 -2.29 4.55 -17.49
C GLY A 68 -2.39 5.14 -16.07
N GLY A 69 -2.22 4.32 -15.03
CA GLY A 69 -2.07 4.77 -13.64
C GLY A 69 -0.60 4.86 -13.21
N VAL A 70 -0.38 5.43 -12.02
CA VAL A 70 0.95 5.50 -11.37
C VAL A 70 0.90 4.71 -10.07
N PRO A 71 1.56 3.54 -10.00
CA PRO A 71 1.58 2.75 -8.78
C PRO A 71 2.62 3.27 -7.78
N PHE A 72 2.28 3.20 -6.51
CA PHE A 72 3.18 3.40 -5.38
C PHE A 72 3.08 2.19 -4.45
N ASP A 73 4.04 1.27 -4.54
CA ASP A 73 4.07 0.09 -3.70
C ASP A 73 4.66 0.36 -2.32
N PHE A 74 4.07 -0.26 -1.31
CA PHE A 74 4.55 -0.21 0.07
C PHE A 74 4.18 -1.49 0.83
N ALA A 75 4.90 -1.72 1.93
CA ALA A 75 4.69 -2.89 2.77
C ALA A 75 3.96 -2.51 4.07
N SER A 76 3.09 -3.41 4.53
CA SER A 76 2.53 -3.41 5.88
C SER A 76 3.06 -4.64 6.65
N ILE A 77 2.88 -4.63 7.97
CA ILE A 77 3.35 -5.70 8.84
C ILE A 77 2.51 -6.98 8.71
N SER A 78 3.02 -8.09 9.23
CA SER A 78 2.24 -9.29 9.45
C SER A 78 2.75 -10.07 10.66
N VAL A 79 1.82 -10.72 11.36
CA VAL A 79 2.11 -11.72 12.39
C VAL A 79 1.54 -13.04 11.90
N ALA A 80 2.34 -14.10 12.03
CA ALA A 80 1.94 -15.43 11.63
C ALA A 80 1.43 -16.23 12.82
N ASP A 81 0.19 -16.71 12.75
CA ASP A 81 -0.38 -17.56 13.79
C ASP A 81 0.45 -18.85 13.94
N SER A 82 0.92 -19.42 12.83
CA SER A 82 1.81 -20.59 12.81
C SER A 82 3.10 -20.40 13.62
N MET A 83 3.63 -19.18 13.69
CA MET A 83 4.85 -18.85 14.43
C MET A 83 4.59 -18.40 15.86
N SER A 84 3.37 -17.94 16.16
CA SER A 84 3.03 -17.33 17.45
C SER A 84 2.21 -18.24 18.38
N MET A 85 1.70 -19.36 17.84
CA MET A 85 0.94 -20.35 18.58
C MET A 85 1.74 -20.94 19.75
N ASN A 86 1.05 -21.17 20.87
CA ASN A 86 1.57 -21.82 22.08
C ASN A 86 2.67 -21.06 22.85
N HIS A 87 2.79 -19.75 22.67
CA HIS A 87 3.59 -18.88 23.56
C HIS A 87 2.99 -17.47 23.62
N GLY A 88 3.64 -16.56 24.36
CA GLY A 88 3.16 -15.18 24.57
C GLY A 88 2.97 -14.35 23.30
N GLY A 89 3.50 -14.79 22.16
CA GLY A 89 3.37 -14.13 20.86
C GLY A 89 1.93 -14.11 20.34
N MET A 90 1.11 -15.11 20.70
CA MET A 90 -0.29 -15.18 20.25
C MET A 90 -1.13 -13.96 20.69
N ARG A 91 -0.69 -13.24 21.73
CA ARG A 91 -1.30 -11.96 22.15
C ARG A 91 -1.22 -10.87 21.09
N TYR A 92 -0.30 -11.01 20.13
CA TYR A 92 -0.08 -10.06 19.03
C TYR A 92 -0.77 -10.46 17.73
N SER A 93 -1.41 -11.63 17.65
CA SER A 93 -2.11 -12.07 16.42
C SER A 93 -3.29 -11.15 16.12
N LEU A 94 -4.32 -11.12 16.97
CA LEU A 94 -5.56 -10.39 16.64
C LEU A 94 -5.33 -8.88 16.49
N VAL A 95 -4.50 -8.28 17.36
CA VAL A 95 -4.19 -6.84 17.28
C VAL A 95 -3.44 -6.45 16.02
N SER A 96 -2.74 -7.40 15.35
CA SER A 96 -2.09 -7.09 14.08
C SER A 96 -3.09 -6.68 13.00
N ARG A 97 -4.36 -7.11 13.10
CA ARG A 97 -5.42 -6.67 12.17
C ARG A 97 -5.60 -5.16 12.18
N GLU A 98 -5.71 -4.56 13.37
CA GLU A 98 -5.89 -3.10 13.53
C GLU A 98 -4.65 -2.36 13.05
N ILE A 99 -3.47 -2.84 13.44
CA ILE A 99 -2.20 -2.21 13.04
C ILE A 99 -2.04 -2.20 11.52
N ILE A 100 -2.47 -3.28 10.84
CA ILE A 100 -2.45 -3.34 9.38
C ILE A 100 -3.46 -2.35 8.79
N ALA A 101 -4.68 -2.32 9.31
CA ALA A 101 -5.73 -1.42 8.83
C ALA A 101 -5.30 0.05 8.97
N ASP A 102 -4.91 0.45 10.18
CA ASP A 102 -4.48 1.81 10.50
C ASP A 102 -3.23 2.20 9.72
N GLY A 103 -2.26 1.27 9.59
CA GLY A 103 -1.03 1.52 8.85
C GLY A 103 -1.27 1.76 7.37
N VAL A 104 -2.14 0.97 6.74
CA VAL A 104 -2.50 1.14 5.32
C VAL A 104 -3.33 2.41 5.12
N GLU A 105 -4.28 2.70 6.01
CA GLU A 105 -5.06 3.94 5.96
C GLU A 105 -4.14 5.17 6.09
N ALA A 106 -3.21 5.16 7.03
CA ALA A 106 -2.28 6.26 7.27
C ALA A 106 -1.46 6.60 6.00
N VAL A 107 -0.97 5.57 5.30
CA VAL A 107 -0.26 5.75 4.03
C VAL A 107 -1.22 6.24 2.94
N ALA A 108 -2.37 5.59 2.75
CA ALA A 108 -3.31 5.92 1.69
C ALA A 108 -3.83 7.37 1.80
N ARG A 109 -4.23 7.78 3.00
CA ARG A 109 -4.72 9.13 3.29
C ARG A 109 -3.60 10.15 3.30
N GLY A 110 -2.47 9.82 3.94
CA GLY A 110 -1.31 10.71 4.06
C GLY A 110 -0.68 11.07 2.71
N HIS A 111 -0.64 10.11 1.78
CA HIS A 111 -0.13 10.32 0.42
C HIS A 111 -1.21 10.71 -0.61
N ALA A 112 -2.48 10.78 -0.18
CA ALA A 112 -3.64 11.11 -1.01
C ALA A 112 -3.75 10.24 -2.28
N TYR A 113 -3.62 8.92 -2.14
CA TYR A 113 -3.84 8.01 -3.27
C TYR A 113 -5.31 8.00 -3.71
N ASP A 114 -5.51 7.79 -5.01
CA ASP A 114 -6.83 7.80 -5.65
C ASP A 114 -7.57 6.47 -5.50
N ALA A 115 -6.81 5.38 -5.38
CA ALA A 115 -7.31 4.04 -5.16
C ALA A 115 -6.24 3.16 -4.51
N LEU A 116 -6.66 1.98 -4.02
CA LEU A 116 -5.79 0.98 -3.43
C LEU A 116 -5.92 -0.36 -4.15
N VAL A 117 -4.81 -1.08 -4.22
CA VAL A 117 -4.75 -2.51 -4.51
C VAL A 117 -3.98 -3.15 -3.36
N THR A 118 -4.57 -4.15 -2.70
CA THR A 118 -3.97 -4.77 -1.51
C THR A 118 -3.69 -6.25 -1.71
N PHE A 119 -2.55 -6.71 -1.21
CA PHE A 119 -2.14 -8.11 -1.21
C PHE A 119 -1.97 -8.60 0.23
N ALA A 120 -2.75 -9.63 0.58
CA ALA A 120 -2.74 -10.29 1.87
C ALA A 120 -2.77 -11.81 1.69
N GLY A 121 -2.32 -12.54 2.71
CA GLY A 121 -2.24 -14.00 2.67
C GLY A 121 -2.52 -14.66 4.02
N CYS A 122 -1.80 -14.27 5.06
CA CYS A 122 -2.00 -14.79 6.41
C CYS A 122 -3.33 -14.31 7.03
N ASP A 123 -3.91 -15.10 7.94
CA ASP A 123 -5.24 -14.90 8.54
C ASP A 123 -5.60 -13.43 8.80
N LYS A 124 -4.91 -12.76 9.73
CA LYS A 124 -5.26 -11.39 10.16
C LYS A 124 -4.94 -10.31 9.12
N THR A 125 -4.14 -10.63 8.11
CA THR A 125 -3.78 -9.68 7.05
C THR A 125 -4.93 -9.45 6.08
N LEU A 126 -5.76 -10.48 5.82
CA LEU A 126 -6.93 -10.39 4.95
C LEU A 126 -7.96 -9.37 5.44
N PRO A 127 -8.52 -9.49 6.67
CA PRO A 127 -9.48 -8.51 7.17
C PRO A 127 -8.81 -7.15 7.42
N GLY A 128 -7.54 -7.10 7.83
CA GLY A 128 -6.83 -5.83 8.03
C GLY A 128 -6.74 -5.00 6.74
N MET A 129 -6.42 -5.64 5.61
CA MET A 129 -6.42 -4.97 4.31
C MET A 129 -7.82 -4.56 3.86
N MET A 130 -8.85 -5.38 4.10
CA MET A 130 -10.23 -5.04 3.74
C MET A 130 -10.79 -3.89 4.57
N MET A 131 -10.39 -3.77 5.83
CA MET A 131 -10.80 -2.66 6.71
C MET A 131 -10.19 -1.32 6.29
N ALA A 132 -9.03 -1.32 5.64
CA ALA A 132 -8.35 -0.10 5.20
C ALA A 132 -8.94 0.51 3.90
N MET A 133 -9.81 -0.22 3.19
CA MET A 133 -10.44 0.22 1.93
C MET A 133 -11.64 1.12 2.19
#